data_AF-A0A2S8F9R8-F1
#
_entry.id   AF-A0A2S8F9R8-F1
#
_cell.length_a   1.000
_cell.length_b   1.000
_cell.length_c   1.000
_cell.angle_alpha   90.00
_cell.angle_beta   90.00
_cell.angle_gamma   90.00
#
_symmetry.space_group_name_H-M   'P 1'
#
loop_
_entity.id
_entity.type
_entity.pdbx_description
1 polymer ?
#
loop_
_entity_poly.entity_id
_entity_poly.type
_entity_poly.pdbx_seq_one_letter_code
_entity_poly.pdbx_strand_id
1 'polypeptide(L)'
;MLVLSRSPQESIEFPNLGISIKVLQLSRSRVRLGIDAPRDVQVRRQELPPDDFSGLPKNSDLHSTSPISDHLRSAVQSLQKVQLAAEITDSGQVLALLTRIIRDLEVLDRQVQYWSPPSTVPPVQGERRALVVDDNENEAKLLASFLRLKQFQVDSVYNGADALNYLANHETPDVILLDMNMPQYNGGWTVREIRRDAKFEHLKVFAVSGAHPAEYGVEVGPGGCDRWFQKPINPSTLVDEIIHGSNSRESVLN
;
A
#
# COMPACT_ATOMS: atom_id res chain seq x y z
N MET A 1 -16.82 -35.34 -29.05
CA MET A 1 -17.76 -34.96 -27.97
C MET A 1 -17.76 -36.09 -26.96
N LEU A 2 -17.21 -35.86 -25.76
CA LEU A 2 -17.32 -36.82 -24.66
C LEU A 2 -18.68 -36.61 -23.98
N VAL A 3 -19.42 -37.69 -23.79
CA VAL A 3 -20.77 -37.66 -23.22
C VAL A 3 -20.73 -38.37 -21.87
N LEU A 4 -21.12 -37.66 -20.81
CA LEU A 4 -21.40 -38.28 -19.52
C LEU A 4 -22.69 -39.09 -19.66
N SER A 5 -22.59 -40.39 -19.44
CA SER A 5 -23.74 -41.28 -19.38
C SER A 5 -24.50 -41.06 -18.06
N ARG A 6 -25.76 -41.50 -17.99
CA ARG A 6 -26.73 -41.10 -16.94
C ARG A 6 -26.46 -41.72 -15.55
N SER A 7 -25.22 -42.07 -15.25
CA SER A 7 -24.81 -42.68 -13.98
C SER A 7 -24.42 -41.59 -12.97
N PRO A 8 -24.91 -41.64 -11.70
CA PRO A 8 -24.71 -40.57 -10.71
C PRO A 8 -23.27 -40.33 -10.20
N GLN A 9 -22.26 -40.96 -10.79
CA GLN A 9 -20.86 -40.84 -10.34
C GLN A 9 -19.86 -40.75 -11.50
N GLU A 10 -20.34 -40.49 -12.72
CA GLU A 10 -19.43 -40.27 -13.84
C GLU A 10 -18.84 -38.85 -13.79
N SER A 11 -17.56 -38.79 -14.15
CA SER A 11 -16.80 -37.55 -14.21
C SER A 11 -15.93 -37.47 -15.45
N ILE A 12 -15.84 -36.29 -16.06
CA ILE A 12 -14.85 -35.99 -17.09
C ILE A 12 -13.76 -35.16 -16.45
N GLU A 13 -12.52 -35.61 -16.58
CA GLU A 13 -11.35 -34.89 -16.10
C GLU A 13 -10.57 -34.30 -17.27
N PHE A 14 -10.15 -33.06 -17.11
CA PHE A 14 -9.20 -32.38 -17.99
C PHE A 14 -7.92 -32.21 -17.19
N PRO A 15 -7.10 -33.26 -17.05
CA PRO A 15 -5.99 -33.30 -16.08
C PRO A 15 -4.98 -32.17 -16.29
N ASN A 16 -4.72 -31.81 -17.54
CA ASN A 16 -3.81 -30.72 -17.88
C ASN A 16 -4.36 -29.31 -17.55
N LEU A 17 -5.67 -29.20 -17.31
CA LEU A 17 -6.33 -27.96 -16.91
C LEU A 17 -6.76 -27.97 -15.44
N GLY A 18 -6.61 -29.10 -14.75
CA GLY A 18 -7.11 -29.30 -13.38
C GLY A 18 -8.64 -29.19 -13.25
N ILE A 19 -9.38 -29.28 -14.35
CA ILE A 19 -10.85 -29.15 -14.36
C ILE A 19 -11.48 -30.53 -14.26
N SER A 20 -12.50 -30.69 -13.42
CA SER A 20 -13.36 -31.87 -13.42
C SER A 20 -14.83 -31.50 -13.56
N ILE A 21 -15.58 -32.30 -14.33
CA ILE A 21 -17.03 -32.16 -14.50
C ILE A 21 -17.67 -33.41 -13.94
N LYS A 22 -18.61 -33.28 -12.99
CA LYS A 22 -19.25 -34.39 -12.29
C LYS A 22 -20.77 -34.30 -12.39
N VAL A 23 -21.46 -35.44 -12.47
CA VAL A 23 -22.92 -35.46 -12.34
C VAL A 23 -23.29 -35.45 -10.86
N LEU A 24 -23.89 -34.36 -10.39
CA LEU A 24 -24.30 -34.20 -8.99
C LEU A 24 -25.70 -34.76 -8.73
N GLN A 25 -26.61 -34.65 -9.71
CA GLN A 25 -27.97 -35.14 -9.55
C GLN A 25 -28.60 -35.47 -10.90
N LEU A 26 -29.28 -36.61 -10.97
CA LEU A 26 -30.06 -37.04 -12.13
C LEU A 26 -31.54 -37.12 -11.79
N SER A 27 -32.37 -36.52 -12.63
CA SER A 27 -33.83 -36.68 -12.63
C SER A 27 -34.31 -36.97 -14.05
N ARG A 28 -35.58 -37.38 -14.22
CA ARG A 28 -36.12 -37.81 -15.53
C ARG A 28 -36.01 -36.74 -16.64
N SER A 29 -35.95 -35.45 -16.30
CA SER A 29 -35.89 -34.34 -17.28
C SER A 29 -34.77 -33.32 -17.02
N ARG A 30 -33.96 -33.50 -15.97
CA ARG A 30 -32.94 -32.53 -15.58
C ARG A 30 -31.73 -33.22 -14.98
N VAL A 31 -30.55 -32.77 -15.41
CA VAL A 31 -29.26 -33.18 -14.87
C VAL A 31 -28.62 -31.96 -14.22
N ARG A 32 -28.08 -32.13 -13.01
CA ARG A 32 -27.22 -31.13 -12.37
C ARG A 32 -25.78 -31.58 -12.51
N LEU A 33 -24.98 -30.73 -13.13
CA LEU A 33 -23.54 -30.92 -13.27
C LEU A 33 -22.81 -29.98 -12.32
N GLY A 34 -21.78 -30.49 -11.67
CA GLY A 34 -20.78 -29.72 -10.95
C GLY A 34 -19.55 -29.58 -11.82
N ILE A 35 -18.99 -28.37 -11.88
CA ILE A 35 -17.71 -28.11 -12.53
C ILE A 35 -16.78 -27.63 -11.42
N ASP A 36 -15.70 -28.36 -11.20
CA ASP A 36 -14.61 -27.97 -10.32
C ASP A 36 -13.47 -27.49 -11.19
N ALA A 37 -13.00 -26.27 -10.95
CA ALA A 37 -11.96 -25.63 -11.72
C ALA A 37 -11.00 -24.90 -10.77
N PRO A 38 -9.69 -24.90 -11.07
CA PRO A 38 -8.71 -24.13 -10.32
C PRO A 38 -9.09 -22.64 -10.28
N ARG A 39 -8.68 -21.92 -9.22
CA ARG A 39 -9.08 -20.51 -9.00
C ARG A 39 -8.62 -19.56 -10.10
N ASP A 40 -7.63 -19.97 -10.88
CA ASP A 40 -7.08 -19.27 -12.04
C ASP A 40 -7.81 -19.56 -13.35
N VAL A 41 -8.73 -20.53 -13.38
CA VAL A 41 -9.56 -20.86 -14.55
C VAL A 41 -10.93 -20.20 -14.41
N GLN A 42 -11.18 -19.16 -15.23
CA GLN A 42 -12.45 -18.46 -15.20
C GLN A 42 -13.56 -19.26 -15.89
N VAL A 43 -14.52 -19.79 -15.12
CA VAL A 43 -15.72 -20.46 -15.66
C VAL A 43 -16.82 -19.44 -15.92
N ARG A 44 -17.24 -19.29 -17.18
CA ARG A 44 -18.32 -18.36 -17.58
C ARG A 44 -19.52 -19.14 -18.16
N ARG A 45 -20.75 -18.69 -17.85
CA ARG A 45 -21.97 -19.14 -18.55
C ARG A 45 -22.25 -18.21 -19.72
N GLN A 46 -22.36 -18.77 -20.91
CA GLN A 46 -22.49 -18.02 -22.17
C GLN A 46 -23.80 -17.21 -22.28
N GLU A 47 -24.80 -17.50 -21.44
CA GLU A 47 -26.11 -16.83 -21.45
C GLU A 47 -26.14 -15.52 -20.65
N LEU A 48 -25.03 -15.12 -20.01
CA LEU A 48 -24.93 -13.84 -19.30
C LEU A 48 -24.31 -12.77 -20.24
N PRO A 49 -24.89 -11.55 -20.31
CA PRO A 49 -24.35 -10.47 -21.14
C PRO A 49 -22.90 -10.15 -20.74
N PRO A 50 -22.06 -9.67 -21.70
CA PRO A 50 -20.76 -9.14 -21.34
C PRO A 50 -20.98 -7.84 -20.56
N ASP A 51 -20.61 -7.88 -19.28
CA ASP A 51 -20.60 -6.78 -18.33
C ASP A 51 -21.98 -6.24 -17.88
N ASP A 52 -22.58 -6.91 -16.88
CA ASP A 52 -23.50 -6.22 -15.96
C ASP A 52 -23.38 -6.77 -14.53
N PHE A 53 -22.69 -6.01 -13.66
CA PHE A 53 -22.52 -6.26 -12.23
C PHE A 53 -23.47 -5.41 -11.37
N SER A 54 -24.67 -5.09 -11.86
CA SER A 54 -25.63 -4.24 -11.13
C SER A 54 -26.54 -4.96 -10.12
N GLY A 55 -26.29 -6.23 -9.76
CA GLY A 55 -27.33 -7.04 -9.09
C GLY A 55 -26.90 -8.09 -8.07
N LEU A 56 -25.80 -7.92 -7.32
CA LEU A 56 -25.53 -8.76 -6.14
C LEU A 56 -25.44 -7.92 -4.87
N PRO A 57 -25.99 -8.40 -3.74
CA PRO A 57 -26.10 -7.63 -2.51
C PRO A 57 -24.71 -7.23 -2.02
N LYS A 58 -24.46 -5.92 -1.97
CA LYS A 58 -23.25 -5.33 -1.39
C LYS A 58 -23.30 -5.51 0.12
N ASN A 59 -22.63 -6.54 0.62
CA ASN A 59 -21.95 -6.41 1.91
C ASN A 59 -20.74 -5.50 1.68
N SER A 60 -20.91 -4.22 2.02
CA SER A 60 -19.97 -3.40 2.80
C SER A 60 -18.72 -4.19 3.28
N ASP A 61 -17.46 -3.78 3.12
CA ASP A 61 -16.83 -2.49 2.92
C ASP A 61 -15.37 -2.74 2.48
N LEU A 62 -14.72 -1.73 1.89
CA LEU A 62 -13.25 -1.57 1.80
C LEU A 62 -12.48 -2.68 1.05
N HIS A 63 -12.27 -2.51 -0.26
CA HIS A 63 -10.97 -2.72 -0.93
C HIS A 63 -11.13 -2.37 -2.42
N SER A 64 -10.93 -1.09 -2.76
CA SER A 64 -10.57 -0.72 -4.13
C SER A 64 -9.15 -1.22 -4.38
N THR A 65 -8.98 -2.39 -5.00
CA THR A 65 -7.64 -2.85 -5.39
C THR A 65 -7.16 -1.95 -6.54
N SER A 66 -6.19 -1.09 -6.24
CA SER A 66 -5.57 -0.20 -7.22
C SER A 66 -4.99 -1.03 -8.38
N PRO A 67 -4.98 -0.54 -9.64
CA PRO A 67 -4.32 -1.20 -10.77
C PRO A 67 -2.87 -1.63 -10.46
N ILE A 68 -2.18 -0.88 -9.61
CA ILE A 68 -0.83 -1.18 -9.12
C ILE A 68 -0.82 -2.50 -8.33
N SER A 69 -1.81 -2.71 -7.47
CA SER A 69 -1.92 -3.93 -6.66
C SER A 69 -2.09 -5.19 -7.51
N ASP A 70 -2.76 -5.08 -8.65
CA ASP A 70 -3.00 -6.21 -9.55
C ASP A 70 -1.74 -6.61 -10.33
N HIS A 71 -0.99 -5.63 -10.86
CA HIS A 71 0.28 -5.89 -11.54
C HIS A 71 1.33 -6.45 -10.57
N LEU A 72 1.38 -5.95 -9.33
CA LEU A 72 2.29 -6.47 -8.30
C LEU A 72 1.96 -7.93 -7.95
N ARG A 73 0.67 -8.23 -7.79
CA ARG A 73 0.21 -9.60 -7.52
C ARG A 73 0.56 -10.54 -8.67
N SER A 74 0.41 -10.10 -9.93
CA SER A 74 0.78 -10.88 -11.12
C SER A 74 2.29 -11.13 -11.21
N ALA A 75 3.11 -10.12 -10.91
CA ALA A 75 4.57 -10.25 -10.90
C ALA A 75 5.04 -11.26 -9.83
N VAL A 76 4.52 -11.17 -8.61
CA VAL A 76 4.86 -12.09 -7.50
C VAL A 76 4.49 -13.54 -7.84
N GLN A 77 3.30 -13.76 -8.40
CA GLN A 77 2.87 -15.10 -8.82
C GLN A 77 3.77 -15.66 -9.93
N SER A 78 4.23 -14.81 -10.85
CA SER A 78 5.12 -15.22 -11.92
C SER A 78 6.52 -15.56 -11.40
N LEU A 79 7.04 -14.84 -10.40
CA LEU A 79 8.31 -15.15 -9.73
C LEU A 79 8.29 -16.52 -9.02
N GLN A 80 7.20 -16.82 -8.32
CA GLN A 80 7.02 -18.14 -7.68
C GLN A 80 7.05 -19.28 -8.71
N LYS A 81 6.47 -19.05 -9.90
CA LYS A 81 6.48 -20.03 -10.99
C LYS A 81 7.86 -20.17 -11.64
N VAL A 82 8.65 -19.09 -11.73
CA VAL A 82 10.05 -19.16 -12.21
C VAL A 82 10.86 -20.06 -11.31
N GLN A 83 10.71 -19.93 -9.99
CA GLN A 83 11.44 -20.74 -9.02
C GLN A 83 11.13 -22.24 -9.20
N LEU A 84 9.84 -22.59 -9.36
CA LEU A 84 9.43 -23.97 -9.62
C LEU A 84 9.92 -24.49 -10.99
N ALA A 85 9.84 -23.67 -12.04
CA ALA A 85 10.28 -24.07 -13.39
C ALA A 85 11.81 -24.20 -13.50
N ALA A 86 12.56 -23.43 -12.71
CA ALA A 86 14.02 -23.53 -12.63
C ALA A 86 14.47 -24.82 -11.94
N GLU A 87 13.71 -25.32 -10.95
CA GLU A 87 13.97 -26.62 -10.29
C GLU A 87 13.74 -27.82 -11.24
N ILE A 88 12.82 -27.68 -12.19
CA ILE A 88 12.43 -28.76 -13.13
C ILE A 88 13.21 -28.65 -14.47
N THR A 89 14.12 -27.67 -14.60
CA THR A 89 14.96 -27.42 -15.79
C THR A 89 14.15 -27.23 -17.10
N ASP A 90 13.02 -26.51 -17.04
CA ASP A 90 12.30 -26.09 -18.25
C ASP A 90 12.64 -24.63 -18.61
N SER A 91 13.74 -24.47 -19.33
CA SER A 91 14.26 -23.15 -19.74
C SER A 91 13.26 -22.33 -20.57
N GLY A 92 12.34 -22.98 -21.30
CA GLY A 92 11.32 -22.29 -22.09
C GLY A 92 10.25 -21.65 -21.22
N GLN A 93 9.77 -22.38 -20.20
CA GLN A 93 8.82 -21.84 -19.22
C GLN A 93 9.45 -20.74 -18.36
N VAL A 94 10.71 -20.90 -17.95
CA VAL A 94 11.45 -19.89 -17.18
C VAL A 94 11.54 -18.57 -17.98
N LEU A 95 11.93 -18.63 -19.25
CA LEU A 95 12.03 -17.43 -20.10
C LEU A 95 10.67 -16.73 -20.31
N ALA A 96 9.60 -17.50 -20.51
CA ALA A 96 8.26 -16.94 -20.67
C ALA A 96 7.78 -16.22 -19.40
N LEU A 97 8.03 -16.80 -18.23
CA LEU A 97 7.65 -16.20 -16.94
C LEU A 97 8.51 -14.98 -16.61
N LEU A 98 9.82 -15.01 -16.87
CA LEU A 98 10.70 -13.84 -16.73
C LEU A 98 10.24 -12.69 -17.62
N THR A 99 9.87 -12.98 -18.87
CA THR A 99 9.34 -11.96 -19.79
C THR A 99 8.05 -11.33 -19.25
N ARG A 100 7.18 -12.12 -18.63
CA ARG A 100 5.96 -11.63 -18.00
C ARG A 100 6.25 -10.75 -16.78
N ILE A 101 7.18 -11.16 -15.91
CA ILE A 101 7.59 -10.37 -14.74
C ILE A 101 8.13 -9.01 -15.18
N ILE A 102 9.03 -8.99 -16.17
CA ILE A 102 9.61 -7.75 -16.69
C ILE A 102 8.51 -6.81 -17.17
N ARG A 103 7.53 -7.32 -17.96
CA ARG A 103 6.42 -6.51 -18.43
C ARG A 103 5.56 -5.95 -17.29
N ASP A 104 5.20 -6.78 -16.30
CA ASP A 104 4.38 -6.34 -15.16
C ASP A 104 5.11 -5.26 -14.35
N LEU A 105 6.44 -5.41 -14.17
CA LEU A 105 7.29 -4.41 -13.50
C LEU A 105 7.43 -3.12 -14.32
N GLU A 106 7.53 -3.18 -15.64
CA GLU A 106 7.56 -1.99 -16.51
C GLU A 106 6.24 -1.21 -16.48
N VAL A 107 5.10 -1.89 -16.36
CA VAL A 107 3.80 -1.23 -16.19
C VAL A 107 3.73 -0.54 -14.83
N LEU A 108 4.21 -1.21 -13.78
CA LEU A 108 4.31 -0.63 -12.45
C LEU A 108 5.23 0.59 -12.43
N ASP A 109 6.43 0.50 -13.01
CA ASP A 109 7.39 1.59 -13.08
C ASP A 109 6.80 2.82 -13.79
N ARG A 110 6.09 2.63 -14.91
CA ARG A 110 5.35 3.73 -15.56
C ARG A 110 4.26 4.31 -14.65
N GLN A 111 3.46 3.46 -14.01
CA GLN A 111 2.38 3.93 -13.14
C GLN A 111 2.90 4.68 -11.90
N VAL A 112 4.06 4.28 -11.38
CA VAL A 112 4.75 4.97 -10.28
C VAL A 112 5.43 6.25 -10.77
N GLN A 113 6.01 6.28 -11.97
CA GLN A 113 6.62 7.49 -12.55
C GLN A 113 5.58 8.57 -12.91
N TYR A 114 4.38 8.18 -13.36
CA TYR A 114 3.26 9.11 -13.58
C TYR A 114 2.43 9.37 -12.31
N TRP A 115 2.70 8.66 -11.21
CA TRP A 115 2.24 9.06 -9.89
C TRP A 115 3.08 10.26 -9.43
N SER A 116 2.76 11.43 -9.99
CA SER A 116 3.04 12.69 -9.33
C SER A 116 1.94 12.88 -8.27
N PRO A 117 2.25 12.93 -6.96
CA PRO A 117 1.25 13.42 -6.03
C PRO A 117 0.83 14.81 -6.52
N PRO A 118 -0.45 15.20 -6.39
CA PRO A 118 -0.89 16.52 -6.80
C PRO A 118 -0.01 17.56 -6.11
N SER A 119 0.87 18.18 -6.90
CA SER A 119 1.66 19.31 -6.45
C SER A 119 0.71 20.49 -6.47
N THR A 120 0.57 21.13 -5.31
CA THR A 120 -0.29 22.28 -5.04
C THR A 120 -1.78 22.05 -5.31
N VAL A 121 -2.48 21.45 -4.34
CA VAL A 121 -3.91 21.74 -4.17
C VAL A 121 -3.97 23.14 -3.54
N PRO A 122 -4.65 24.14 -4.16
CA PRO A 122 -4.76 25.47 -3.57
C PRO A 122 -5.45 25.39 -2.20
N PRO A 123 -5.09 26.25 -1.25
CA PRO A 123 -5.53 26.08 0.13
C PRO A 123 -7.05 26.24 0.23
N VAL A 124 -7.74 25.12 0.48
CA VAL A 124 -9.13 25.12 0.92
C VAL A 124 -9.11 25.40 2.42
N GLN A 125 -9.74 26.49 2.85
CA GLN A 125 -9.75 26.91 4.25
C GLN A 125 -10.39 25.82 5.13
N GLY A 126 -9.59 25.21 6.01
CA GLY A 126 -10.03 24.17 6.96
C GLY A 126 -9.21 22.87 6.95
N GLU A 127 -8.26 22.70 6.03
CA GLU A 127 -7.39 21.52 5.96
C GLU A 127 -6.09 21.70 6.77
N ARG A 128 -5.70 20.68 7.54
CA ARG A 128 -4.49 20.67 8.37
C ARG A 128 -3.23 20.64 7.49
N ARG A 129 -2.18 21.37 7.87
CA ARG A 129 -0.92 21.47 7.12
C ARG A 129 0.13 20.54 7.73
N ALA A 130 0.84 19.79 6.89
CA ALA A 130 1.90 18.89 7.28
C ALA A 130 3.18 19.15 6.48
N LEU A 131 4.33 18.99 7.12
CA LEU A 131 5.64 19.01 6.47
C LEU A 131 6.29 17.63 6.61
N VAL A 132 6.72 17.03 5.51
CA VAL A 132 7.48 15.78 5.50
C VAL A 132 8.96 16.10 5.23
N VAL A 133 9.84 15.58 6.08
CA VAL A 133 11.29 15.76 5.97
C VAL A 133 11.95 14.38 5.94
N ASP A 134 12.45 13.98 4.77
CA ASP A 134 13.12 12.68 4.57
C ASP A 134 14.08 12.83 3.38
N ASP A 135 15.33 12.38 3.52
CA ASP A 135 16.34 12.49 2.45
C ASP A 135 16.09 11.54 1.29
N ASN A 136 15.27 10.51 1.49
CA ASN A 136 14.77 9.66 0.44
C ASN A 136 13.48 10.26 -0.16
N GLU A 137 13.62 10.88 -1.33
CA GLU A 137 12.49 11.50 -2.04
C GLU A 137 11.29 10.56 -2.25
N ASN A 138 11.54 9.26 -2.46
CA ASN A 138 10.48 8.29 -2.68
C ASN A 138 9.69 8.01 -1.40
N GLU A 139 10.39 7.88 -0.26
CA GLU A 139 9.75 7.72 1.05
C GLU A 139 8.97 8.98 1.43
N ALA A 140 9.56 10.16 1.19
CA ALA A 140 8.89 11.45 1.39
C ALA A 140 7.60 11.57 0.55
N LYS A 141 7.68 11.27 -0.75
CA LYS A 141 6.52 11.33 -1.67
C LYS A 141 5.43 10.33 -1.30
N LEU A 142 5.82 9.12 -0.89
CA LEU A 142 4.87 8.10 -0.44
C LEU A 142 4.12 8.55 0.81
N LEU A 143 4.84 9.01 1.83
CA LEU A 143 4.26 9.48 3.09
C LEU A 143 3.36 10.70 2.87
N ALA A 144 3.81 11.66 2.06
CA ALA A 144 3.02 12.82 1.70
C ALA A 144 1.74 12.44 0.93
N SER A 145 1.80 11.43 0.06
CA SER A 145 0.61 10.92 -0.65
C SER A 145 -0.42 10.36 0.32
N PHE A 146 0.00 9.62 1.34
CA PHE A 146 -0.91 9.09 2.36
C PHE A 146 -1.61 10.19 3.17
N LEU A 147 -0.87 11.24 3.56
CA LEU A 147 -1.44 12.37 4.28
C LEU A 147 -2.40 13.19 3.38
N ARG A 148 -2.07 13.40 2.11
CA ARG A 148 -2.94 14.10 1.15
C ARG A 148 -4.27 13.34 0.94
N LEU A 149 -4.26 12.00 0.92
CA LEU A 149 -5.49 11.20 0.89
C LEU A 149 -6.40 11.43 2.11
N LYS A 150 -5.87 12.02 3.18
CA LYS A 150 -6.57 12.38 4.41
C LYS A 150 -6.79 13.88 4.53
N GLN A 151 -6.77 14.59 3.40
CA GLN A 151 -7.09 16.02 3.30
C GLN A 151 -6.09 16.91 4.06
N PHE A 152 -4.84 16.47 4.17
CA PHE A 152 -3.76 17.36 4.60
C PHE A 152 -3.20 18.10 3.40
N GLN A 153 -2.87 19.37 3.60
CA GLN A 153 -1.94 20.08 2.72
C GLN A 153 -0.53 19.68 3.13
N VAL A 154 0.22 19.07 2.22
CA VAL A 154 1.52 18.49 2.54
C VAL A 154 2.58 19.08 1.64
N ASP A 155 3.61 19.65 2.28
CA ASP A 155 4.87 20.00 1.63
C ASP A 155 5.96 18.99 2.02
N SER A 156 7.00 18.89 1.21
CA SER A 156 8.11 17.96 1.43
C SER A 156 9.43 18.65 1.20
N VAL A 157 10.39 18.36 2.06
CA VAL A 157 11.78 18.81 1.97
C VAL A 157 12.71 17.64 2.29
N TYR A 158 13.96 17.71 1.86
CA TYR A 158 14.82 16.53 1.77
C TYR A 158 16.05 16.57 2.68
N ASN A 159 16.08 17.51 3.63
CA ASN A 159 17.06 17.56 4.71
C ASN A 159 16.60 18.52 5.82
N GLY A 160 17.30 18.49 6.96
CA GLY A 160 17.00 19.33 8.11
C GLY A 160 17.18 20.84 7.89
N ALA A 161 18.16 21.25 7.07
CA ALA A 161 18.38 22.67 6.78
C ALA A 161 17.23 23.26 5.96
N ASP A 162 16.75 22.52 4.96
CA ASP A 162 15.59 22.88 4.16
C ASP A 162 14.31 22.92 4.99
N ALA A 163 14.19 22.04 6.00
CA ALA A 163 13.08 22.09 6.95
C ALA A 163 13.06 23.39 7.76
N LEU A 164 14.20 23.81 8.31
CA LEU A 164 14.30 25.09 9.02
C LEU A 164 14.05 26.28 8.09
N ASN A 165 14.59 26.24 6.86
CA ASN A 165 14.36 27.27 5.85
C ASN A 165 12.88 27.35 5.45
N TYR A 166 12.19 26.21 5.32
CA TYR A 166 10.76 26.16 5.06
C TYR A 166 9.98 26.82 6.20
N LEU A 167 10.25 26.44 7.46
CA LEU A 167 9.58 26.97 8.65
C LEU A 167 9.82 28.48 8.87
N ALA A 168 10.93 29.01 8.38
CA ALA A 168 11.23 30.44 8.41
C ALA A 168 10.41 31.25 7.38
N ASN A 169 10.15 30.68 6.20
CA ASN A 169 9.61 31.40 5.05
C ASN A 169 8.14 31.11 4.72
N HIS A 170 7.53 30.10 5.35
CA HIS A 170 6.16 29.70 5.10
C HIS A 170 5.32 29.78 6.38
N GLU A 171 3.99 29.65 6.23
CA GLU A 171 3.10 29.42 7.36
C GLU A 171 3.53 28.15 8.11
N THR A 172 3.48 28.21 9.44
CA THR A 172 3.84 27.08 10.30
C THR A 172 2.87 25.91 10.03
N PRO A 173 3.36 24.69 9.74
CA PRO A 173 2.50 23.53 9.63
C PRO A 173 1.96 23.10 11.00
N ASP A 174 0.89 22.32 11.03
CA ASP A 174 0.37 21.73 12.28
C ASP A 174 1.24 20.58 12.77
N VAL A 175 1.83 19.84 11.81
CA VAL A 175 2.68 18.68 12.09
C VAL A 175 3.88 18.62 11.16
N ILE A 176 5.02 18.18 11.69
CA ILE A 176 6.21 17.79 10.92
C ILE A 176 6.49 16.30 11.15
N LEU A 177 6.64 15.56 10.07
CA LEU A 177 7.15 14.18 10.07
C LEU A 177 8.62 14.24 9.68
N LEU A 178 9.49 13.90 10.61
CA LEU A 178 10.92 14.08 10.48
C LEU A 178 11.64 12.74 10.54
N ASP A 179 12.27 12.34 9.44
CA ASP A 179 13.18 11.21 9.44
C ASP A 179 14.41 11.53 10.30
N MET A 180 14.78 10.56 11.14
CA MET A 180 15.93 10.70 12.04
C MET A 180 17.23 10.23 11.41
N ASN A 181 17.16 9.47 10.32
CA ASN A 181 18.30 8.77 9.74
C ASN A 181 18.81 9.43 8.45
N MET A 182 18.95 10.77 8.47
CA MET A 182 19.48 11.53 7.35
C MET A 182 21.02 11.69 7.43
N PRO A 183 21.77 11.46 6.34
CA PRO A 183 23.23 11.41 6.34
C PRO A 183 23.94 12.77 6.45
N GLN A 184 23.29 13.87 6.06
CA GLN A 184 23.92 15.22 6.00
C GLN A 184 23.57 16.09 7.21
N TYR A 185 22.31 16.07 7.66
CA TYR A 185 21.82 16.83 8.81
C TYR A 185 20.98 15.92 9.70
N ASN A 186 21.51 15.60 10.88
CA ASN A 186 20.88 14.67 11.81
C ASN A 186 19.49 15.16 12.23
N GLY A 187 18.46 14.31 12.14
CA GLY A 187 17.10 14.66 12.55
C GLY A 187 17.03 15.17 14.00
N GLY A 188 17.85 14.63 14.91
CA GLY A 188 17.93 15.10 16.29
C GLY A 188 18.45 16.53 16.44
N TRP A 189 19.36 16.98 15.56
CA TRP A 189 19.77 18.39 15.52
C TRP A 189 18.61 19.27 15.07
N THR A 190 17.90 18.86 14.02
CA THR A 190 16.74 19.58 13.47
C THR A 190 15.65 19.77 14.52
N VAL A 191 15.32 18.72 15.30
CA VAL A 191 14.37 18.83 16.43
C VAL A 191 14.80 19.89 17.43
N ARG A 192 16.09 19.90 17.81
CA ARG A 192 16.61 20.86 18.80
C ARG A 192 16.52 22.30 18.29
N GLU A 193 16.82 22.54 17.02
CA GLU A 193 16.68 23.88 16.44
C GLU A 193 15.21 24.32 16.37
N ILE A 194 14.30 23.42 15.98
CA ILE A 194 12.85 23.71 16.00
C ILE A 194 12.39 24.07 17.41
N ARG A 195 12.82 23.32 18.43
CA ARG A 195 12.40 23.54 19.83
C ARG A 195 13.06 24.74 20.51
N ARG A 196 14.10 25.34 19.92
CA ARG A 196 14.69 26.59 20.42
C ARG A 196 13.86 27.83 20.09
N ASP A 197 13.03 27.77 19.05
CA ASP A 197 12.20 28.87 18.63
C ASP A 197 10.78 28.71 19.20
N ALA A 198 10.40 29.64 20.09
CA ALA A 198 9.07 29.67 20.70
C ALA A 198 7.93 29.81 19.68
N LYS A 199 8.22 30.30 18.45
CA LYS A 199 7.25 30.32 17.34
C LYS A 199 6.70 28.92 17.03
N PHE A 200 7.49 27.86 17.28
CA PHE A 200 7.13 26.48 16.96
C PHE A 200 6.68 25.67 18.19
N GLU A 201 6.29 26.32 19.28
CA GLU A 201 5.80 25.64 20.49
C GLU A 201 4.59 24.74 20.20
N HIS A 202 3.68 25.17 19.33
CA HIS A 202 2.49 24.41 18.96
C HIS A 202 2.69 23.44 17.79
N LEU A 203 3.87 23.44 17.15
CA LEU A 203 4.18 22.52 16.05
C LEU A 203 4.39 21.11 16.62
N LYS A 204 3.58 20.14 16.18
CA LYS A 204 3.77 18.73 16.51
C LYS A 204 4.94 18.16 15.73
N VAL A 205 5.95 17.66 16.41
CA VAL A 205 7.16 17.04 15.82
C VAL A 205 7.09 15.53 16.01
N PHE A 206 6.84 14.81 14.92
CA PHE A 206 6.80 13.35 14.93
C PHE A 206 8.07 12.80 14.29
N ALA A 207 8.84 12.10 15.10
CA ALA A 207 10.06 11.43 14.68
C ALA A 207 9.73 10.13 13.94
N VAL A 208 10.45 9.87 12.86
CA VAL A 208 10.36 8.63 12.10
C VAL A 208 11.76 8.00 12.05
N SER A 209 11.89 6.75 12.48
CA SER A 209 13.20 6.07 12.48
C SER A 209 13.07 4.55 12.50
N GLY A 210 14.10 3.83 12.02
CA GLY A 210 14.22 2.38 12.26
C GLY A 210 14.74 2.02 13.66
N ALA A 211 15.36 2.98 14.36
CA ALA A 211 16.04 2.80 15.65
C ALA A 211 15.30 3.50 16.81
N HIS A 212 15.75 3.27 18.04
CA HIS A 212 15.08 3.76 19.26
C HIS A 212 15.49 5.21 19.59
N PRO A 213 14.61 6.06 20.17
CA PRO A 213 14.92 7.47 20.48
C PRO A 213 16.24 7.71 21.23
N ALA A 214 16.59 6.79 22.14
CA ALA A 214 17.79 6.84 22.96
C ALA A 214 19.09 6.89 22.12
N GLU A 215 19.07 6.29 20.93
CA GLU A 215 20.22 6.23 20.01
C GLU A 215 20.50 7.59 19.36
N TYR A 216 19.50 8.46 19.28
CA TYR A 216 19.60 9.79 18.65
C TYR A 216 19.72 10.94 19.67
N GLY A 217 19.63 10.63 20.96
CA GLY A 217 19.65 11.65 22.02
C GLY A 217 18.52 12.67 21.88
N VAL A 218 17.34 12.20 21.46
CA VAL A 218 16.11 12.98 21.33
C VAL A 218 15.12 12.50 22.39
N GLU A 219 14.62 13.42 23.19
CA GLU A 219 13.56 13.13 24.16
C GLU A 219 12.21 13.03 23.46
N VAL A 220 11.39 12.06 23.88
CA VAL A 220 9.98 11.99 23.48
C VAL A 220 9.16 12.80 24.48
N GLY A 221 8.66 13.96 24.07
CA GLY A 221 7.93 14.91 24.89
C GLY A 221 8.08 16.38 24.42
N PRO A 222 7.58 17.34 25.21
CA PRO A 222 7.48 18.76 24.82
C PRO A 222 8.82 19.42 24.45
N GLY A 223 9.94 18.93 24.99
CA GLY A 223 11.30 19.44 24.72
C GLY A 223 11.99 18.79 23.52
N GLY A 224 11.37 17.78 22.89
CA GLY A 224 11.93 17.03 21.77
C GLY A 224 10.86 16.72 20.73
N CYS A 225 10.63 15.44 20.43
CA CYS A 225 9.56 15.01 19.55
C CYS A 225 8.32 14.60 20.34
N ASP A 226 7.13 14.98 19.88
CA ASP A 226 5.86 14.61 20.52
C ASP A 226 5.58 13.11 20.40
N ARG A 227 6.06 12.49 19.33
CA ARG A 227 5.86 11.06 19.07
C ARG A 227 7.04 10.47 18.29
N TRP A 228 7.27 9.17 18.48
CA TRP A 228 8.24 8.40 17.73
C TRP A 228 7.54 7.25 16.99
N PHE A 229 7.73 7.19 15.67
CA PHE A 229 7.21 6.14 14.81
C PHE A 229 8.36 5.29 14.29
N GLN A 230 8.23 3.97 14.50
CA GLN A 230 9.21 3.02 13.99
C GLN A 230 8.94 2.71 12.52
N LYS A 231 9.95 2.79 11.66
CA LYS A 231 9.88 2.29 10.28
C LYS A 231 9.84 0.74 10.31
N PRO A 232 8.99 0.07 9.52
CA PRO A 232 8.05 0.64 8.54
C PRO A 232 6.81 1.26 9.21
N ILE A 233 6.46 2.48 8.80
CA ILE A 233 5.31 3.20 9.34
C ILE A 233 4.01 2.57 8.85
N ASN A 234 3.07 2.31 9.76
CA ASN A 234 1.68 2.04 9.41
C ASN A 234 0.94 3.37 9.14
N PRO A 235 0.48 3.65 7.91
CA PRO A 235 -0.13 4.93 7.56
C PRO A 235 -1.41 5.23 8.35
N SER A 236 -2.19 4.19 8.70
CA SER A 236 -3.44 4.37 9.45
C SER A 236 -3.17 4.89 10.87
N THR A 237 -2.22 4.28 11.58
CA THR A 237 -1.87 4.69 12.94
C THR A 237 -1.26 6.09 12.99
N LEU A 238 -0.48 6.45 11.96
CA LEU A 238 0.09 7.79 11.83
C LEU A 238 -1.02 8.84 11.71
N VAL A 239 -1.96 8.62 10.80
CA VAL A 239 -3.08 9.54 10.56
C VAL A 239 -3.95 9.67 11.80
N ASP A 240 -4.25 8.56 12.47
CA ASP A 240 -5.07 8.57 13.68
C ASP A 240 -4.42 9.40 14.79
N GLU A 241 -3.10 9.31 14.96
CA GLU A 241 -2.34 10.14 15.91
C GLU A 241 -2.31 11.61 15.52
N ILE A 242 -2.12 11.93 14.23
CA ILE A 242 -2.16 13.34 13.78
C ILE A 242 -3.56 13.92 14.01
N ILE A 243 -4.62 13.13 13.79
CA ILE A 243 -6.01 13.57 13.90
C ILE A 243 -6.46 13.68 15.36
N HIS A 244 -6.24 12.63 16.16
CA HIS A 244 -6.82 12.41 17.49
C HIS A 244 -5.81 12.50 18.64
N GLY A 245 -4.51 12.56 18.37
CA GLY A 245 -3.41 12.60 19.36
C GLY A 245 -3.36 13.86 20.24
N SER A 246 -4.50 14.54 20.40
CA SER A 246 -4.73 15.51 21.47
C SER A 246 -5.44 14.88 22.69
N ASN A 247 -5.86 13.59 22.65
CA ASN A 247 -6.65 12.96 23.73
C ASN A 247 -6.08 11.68 24.38
N SER A 248 -4.98 11.10 23.90
CA SER A 248 -4.48 9.81 24.43
C SER A 248 -3.23 10.02 25.29
N ARG A 249 -3.43 10.46 26.54
CA ARG A 249 -2.39 10.57 27.57
C ARG A 249 -2.11 9.27 28.33
N GLU A 250 -2.73 8.15 28.00
CA GLU A 250 -2.49 6.90 28.73
C GLU A 250 -2.39 5.68 27.83
N SER A 251 -1.44 4.82 28.22
CA SER A 251 -1.23 3.45 27.76
C SER A 251 -0.48 3.29 26.44
N VAL A 252 0.85 3.24 26.49
CA VAL A 252 1.63 2.01 26.23
C VAL A 252 3.03 2.20 26.84
N LEU A 253 3.18 1.86 28.11
CA LEU A 253 4.42 1.33 28.70
C LEU A 253 4.00 0.38 29.82
N ASN A 254 3.85 -0.90 29.47
CA ASN A 254 4.00 -2.06 30.35
C ASN A 254 4.61 -3.18 29.51
#